data_AF-A0A371CSW7-F1
#
_entry.id   AF-A0A371CSW7-F1
#
_cell.length_a   1.000
_cell.length_b   1.000
_cell.length_c   1.000
_cell.angle_alpha   90.00
_cell.angle_beta   90.00
_cell.angle_gamma   90.00
#
_symmetry.space_group_name_H-M   'P 1'
#
loop_
_entity.id
_entity.type
_entity.pdbx_description
1 polymer ?
#
loop_
_entity_poly.entity_id
_entity_poly.type
_entity_poly.pdbx_seq_one_letter_code
_entity_poly.pdbx_strand_id
1 'polypeptide(L)' 'VALAQLPLSSSRLFVEALESADALDESDLGVWNSRPPYHTLPTHQENDTERRFTERLVEVMHGKRF' A
#
# COMPACT_ATOMS: atom_id res chain seq x y z
N VAL A 1 -21.47 -17.20 -0.72
CA VAL A 1 -21.45 -17.06 0.76
C VAL A 1 -20.74 -18.22 1.47
N ALA A 2 -20.70 -19.44 0.91
CA ALA A 2 -20.09 -20.60 1.59
C ALA A 2 -18.58 -20.47 1.93
N LEU A 3 -17.79 -19.81 1.10
CA LEU A 3 -16.34 -19.70 1.32
C LEU A 3 -15.97 -18.80 2.51
N ALA A 4 -16.75 -17.74 2.77
CA ALA A 4 -16.49 -16.80 3.87
C ALA A 4 -16.86 -17.37 5.25
N GLN A 5 -17.50 -18.54 5.30
CA GLN A 5 -17.87 -19.23 6.54
C GLN A 5 -16.88 -20.33 6.93
N LEU A 6 -15.92 -20.64 6.06
CA LEU A 6 -14.88 -21.61 6.37
C LEU A 6 -13.89 -21.00 7.37
N PRO A 7 -13.41 -21.78 8.35
CA PRO A 7 -12.38 -21.32 9.25
C PRO A 7 -11.11 -20.96 8.47
N LEU A 8 -10.44 -19.90 8.90
CA LEU A 8 -9.18 -19.48 8.32
C LEU A 8 -8.14 -20.61 8.45
N SER A 9 -7.31 -20.78 7.42
CA SER A 9 -6.29 -21.81 7.43
C SER A 9 -5.27 -21.54 8.54
N SER A 10 -4.95 -22.54 9.35
CA SER A 10 -3.84 -22.45 10.31
C SER A 10 -2.47 -22.74 9.69
N SER A 11 -2.39 -22.81 8.35
CA SER A 11 -1.13 -23.02 7.66
C SER A 11 -0.17 -21.87 7.92
N ARG A 12 1.12 -22.19 8.04
CA ARG A 12 2.17 -21.21 8.30
C ARG A 12 2.17 -20.05 7.28
N LEU A 13 2.01 -20.37 6.00
CA LEU A 13 1.97 -19.36 4.93
C LEU A 13 0.78 -18.41 5.07
N PHE A 14 -0.36 -18.91 5.55
CA PHE A 14 -1.54 -18.07 5.77
C PHE A 14 -1.31 -17.10 6.93
N VAL A 15 -0.68 -17.54 8.02
CA VAL A 15 -0.33 -16.68 9.16
C VAL A 15 0.72 -15.64 8.77
N GLU A 16 1.76 -16.04 8.05
CA GLU A 16 2.78 -15.10 7.55
C GLU A 16 2.18 -14.06 6.58
N ALA A 17 1.22 -14.45 5.76
CA ALA A 17 0.53 -13.53 4.85
C ALA A 17 -0.34 -12.49 5.59
N LEU A 18 -0.94 -12.86 6.73
CA LEU A 18 -1.73 -11.93 7.55
C LEU A 18 -0.90 -10.82 8.19
N GLU A 19 0.38 -11.08 8.45
CA GLU A 19 1.30 -10.12 9.07
C GLU A 19 2.19 -9.40 8.04
N SER A 20 1.96 -9.66 6.74
CA SER A 20 2.76 -9.06 5.68
C SER A 20 2.57 -7.54 5.63
N ALA A 21 3.66 -6.80 5.49
CA ALA A 21 3.62 -5.38 5.20
C ALA A 21 2.98 -5.06 3.84
N ASP A 22 2.86 -6.06 2.96
CA ASP A 22 2.19 -5.98 1.66
C ASP A 22 0.68 -6.28 1.77
N ALA A 23 0.16 -6.61 2.95
CA ALA A 23 -1.27 -6.80 3.16
C ALA A 23 -1.99 -5.46 2.93
N LEU A 24 -2.88 -5.44 1.93
CA LEU A 24 -3.64 -4.25 1.57
C LEU A 24 -4.64 -3.91 2.69
N ASP A 25 -4.66 -2.66 3.14
CA ASP A 25 -5.77 -2.17 3.96
C ASP A 25 -7.00 -1.98 3.07
N GLU A 26 -7.91 -2.95 3.11
CA GLU A 26 -9.14 -2.93 2.32
C GLU A 26 -10.13 -1.84 2.76
N SER A 27 -9.92 -1.18 3.91
CA SER A 27 -10.79 -0.09 4.37
C SER A 27 -10.78 1.09 3.40
N ASP A 28 -9.67 1.31 2.69
CA ASP A 28 -9.49 2.36 1.70
C ASP A 28 -9.93 1.95 0.28
N LEU A 29 -10.19 0.65 0.04
CA LEU A 29 -10.51 0.12 -1.29
C LEU A 29 -11.79 0.74 -1.88
N GLY A 30 -12.75 1.08 -1.02
CA GLY A 30 -13.97 1.80 -1.42
C GLY A 30 -13.68 3.19 -2.00
N VAL A 31 -12.67 3.88 -1.45
CA VAL A 31 -12.24 5.21 -1.92
C VAL A 31 -11.54 5.11 -3.27
N TRP A 32 -10.81 4.02 -3.52
CA TRP A 32 -10.08 3.82 -4.78
C TRP A 32 -11.02 3.63 -5.99
N ASN A 33 -12.27 3.23 -5.75
CA ASN A 33 -13.31 3.19 -6.79
C ASN A 33 -13.85 4.58 -7.17
N SER A 34 -13.57 5.62 -6.38
CA SER A 34 -13.97 6.99 -6.69
C SER A 34 -13.03 7.62 -7.72
N ARG A 35 -13.48 8.66 -8.42
CA ARG A 35 -12.57 9.40 -9.32
C ARG A 35 -11.70 10.33 -8.47
N PRO A 36 -10.40 10.47 -8.79
CA PRO A 36 -9.55 11.44 -8.10
C PRO A 36 -10.15 12.86 -8.23
N PRO A 37 -10.00 13.70 -7.19
CA PRO A 37 -9.10 13.54 -6.04
C PRO A 37 -9.71 12.73 -4.88
N TYR A 38 -8.90 11.86 -4.26
CA TYR A 38 -9.30 11.03 -3.11
C TYR A 38 -9.32 11.86 -1.81
N HIS A 39 -10.36 12.67 -1.61
CA HIS A 39 -10.47 13.59 -0.48
C HIS A 39 -10.65 12.93 0.90
N THR A 40 -10.98 11.65 0.93
CA THR A 40 -11.23 10.89 2.16
C THR A 40 -10.01 10.14 2.68
N LEU A 41 -8.94 10.03 1.89
CA LEU A 41 -7.69 9.46 2.37
C LEU A 41 -6.99 10.47 3.28
N PRO A 42 -6.31 10.03 4.35
CA PRO A 42 -5.47 10.91 5.14
C PRO A 42 -4.48 11.60 4.21
N THR A 43 -4.31 12.92 4.35
CA THR A 43 -3.25 13.63 3.65
C THR A 43 -1.93 12.99 4.05
N HIS A 44 -1.30 12.27 3.12
CA HIS A 44 0.02 11.69 3.35
C HIS A 44 0.97 12.81 3.74
N GLN A 45 1.49 12.74 4.97
CA GLN A 45 2.53 13.64 5.43
C GLN A 45 3.86 13.07 5.00
N GLU A 46 4.36 13.56 3.87
CA GLU A 46 5.65 13.14 3.34
C GLU A 46 6.74 13.34 4.39
N ASN A 47 7.38 12.23 4.77
CA ASN A 47 8.52 12.27 5.66
C ASN A 47 9.81 12.61 4.89
N ASP A 48 10.84 13.08 5.60
CA ASP A 48 12.09 13.50 4.95
C ASP A 48 12.81 12.37 4.18
N THR A 49 12.53 11.11 4.52
CA THR A 49 13.09 9.95 3.82
C THR A 49 12.39 9.72 2.48
N GLU A 50 11.07 9.79 2.46
CA GLU A 50 10.25 9.70 1.24
C GLU A 50 10.58 10.85 0.28
N ARG A 51 10.77 12.07 0.81
CA ARG A 51 11.19 13.22 -0.01
C ARG A 51 12.52 12.95 -0.70
N ARG A 52 13.56 12.57 0.07
CA ARG A 52 14.88 12.25 -0.49
C ARG A 52 14.84 11.09 -1.48
N PHE A 53 14.01 10.08 -1.21
CA PHE A 53 13.82 8.96 -2.12
C PHE A 53 13.22 9.44 -3.45
N THR A 54 12.16 10.24 -3.39
CA THR A 54 11.48 10.79 -4.56
C THR A 54 12.42 11.68 -5.38
N GLU A 55 13.19 12.56 -4.73
CA GLU A 55 14.20 13.40 -5.39
C GLU A 55 15.23 12.56 -6.15
N ARG A 56 15.80 11.54 -5.49
CA ARG A 56 16.77 10.63 -6.14
C ARG A 56 16.14 9.86 -7.30
N LEU A 57 14.89 9.42 -7.15
CA LEU A 57 14.17 8.73 -8.22
C LEU A 57 14.00 9.65 -9.43
N VAL A 58 13.63 10.91 -9.21
CA VAL A 58 13.53 11.92 -10.27
C VAL A 58 14.88 12.13 -10.94
N GLU A 59 15.98 12.24 -10.19
CA GLU A 59 17.32 12.38 -10.75
C GLU A 59 17.71 11.20 -11.65
N VAL A 60 17.46 9.96 -11.20
CA VAL A 60 17.70 8.74 -11.99
C VAL A 60 16.85 8.71 -13.25
N MET A 61 15.56 9.06 -13.16
CA MET A 61 14.66 9.10 -14.32
C MET A 61 15.09 10.14 -15.36
N HIS A 62 15.74 11.22 -14.93
CA HIS A 62 16.35 12.22 -15.81
C HIS A 62 17.76 11.83 -16.28
N GLY A 63 18.22 10.61 -15.99
CA GLY A 63 19.53 10.10 -16.40
C GLY A 63 20.71 10.74 -15.67
N LYS A 64 20.48 11.46 -14.57
CA LYS A 64 21.56 11.98 -13.73
C LYS A 64 22.17 10.81 -12.95
N ARG A 65 23.46 10.57 -13.17
CA ARG A 65 24.25 9.64 -12.35
C ARG A 65 24.90 10.44 -11.22
N PHE A 66 24.82 9.89 -10.00
CA PHE A 66 25.49 10.39 -8.81
C PHE A 66 27.02 10.34 -8.96
#